data_AF-A0A2D8BQ67-F1
#
_entry.id   AF-A0A2D8BQ67-F1
#
_cell.length_a   1.000
_cell.length_b   1.000
_cell.length_c   1.000
_cell.angle_alpha   90.00
_cell.angle_beta   90.00
_cell.angle_gamma   90.00
#
_symmetry.space_group_name_H-M   'P 1'
#
loop_
_entity.id
_entity.type
_entity.pdbx_description
1 polymer ?
#
loop_
_entity_poly.entity_id
_entity_poly.type
_entity_poly.pdbx_seq_one_letter_code
_entity_poly.pdbx_strand_id
1 'polypeptide(L)' 'MKSVDFNVHEVMKVCFDNDIKIYPVIYDKNHLQLEINYKGKKKRGQELYNQKTDQKKMQQKIGDLYYHISEKLTKC' A
#
# COMPACT_ATOMS: atom_id res chain seq x y z
N MET A 1 0.64 -2.01 21.45
CA MET A 1 -0.03 -1.90 20.14
C MET A 1 -0.37 -3.32 19.72
N LYS A 2 -1.65 -3.72 19.69
CA LYS A 2 -2.03 -5.11 19.38
C LYS A 2 -1.66 -5.38 17.92
N SER A 3 -0.80 -6.36 17.69
CA SER A 3 -0.58 -6.97 16.39
C SER A 3 -1.89 -7.67 15.99
N VAL A 4 -2.72 -6.96 15.23
CA VAL A 4 -3.83 -7.58 14.52
C VAL A 4 -3.18 -8.39 13.41
N ASP A 5 -3.08 -9.69 13.58
CA ASP A 5 -2.74 -10.61 12.49
C ASP A 5 -3.92 -10.64 11.52
N PHE A 6 -4.04 -9.61 10.69
CA PHE A 6 -5.01 -9.60 9.60
C PHE A 6 -4.45 -10.45 8.45
N ASN A 7 -5.31 -11.26 7.84
CA ASN A 7 -4.95 -12.01 6.65
C ASN A 7 -4.72 -11.02 5.50
N VAL A 8 -3.45 -10.70 5.23
CA VAL A 8 -3.04 -9.75 4.19
C VAL A 8 -3.66 -10.09 2.83
N HIS A 9 -3.86 -11.38 2.54
CA HIS A 9 -4.49 -11.81 1.29
C HIS A 9 -5.95 -11.39 1.18
N GLU A 10 -6.72 -11.48 2.26
CA GLU A 10 -8.14 -11.06 2.27
C GLU A 10 -8.27 -9.55 2.10
N VAL A 11 -7.46 -8.81 2.85
CA VAL A 11 -7.42 -7.34 2.78
C VAL A 11 -7.05 -6.86 1.38
N MET A 12 -6.02 -7.46 0.77
CA MET A 12 -5.63 -7.16 -0.60
C MET A 12 -6.71 -7.54 -1.60
N LYS A 13 -7.38 -8.68 -1.41
CA LYS A 13 -8.49 -9.11 -2.27
C LYS A 13 -9.63 -8.09 -2.29
N VAL A 14 -10.08 -7.60 -1.13
CA VAL A 14 -11.12 -6.56 -1.04
C VAL A 14 -10.73 -5.31 -1.84
N CYS A 15 -9.47 -4.88 -1.73
CA CYS A 15 -8.97 -3.73 -2.47
C CYS A 15 -8.92 -3.99 -3.98
N PHE A 16 -8.45 -5.17 -4.40
CA PHE A 16 -8.37 -5.54 -5.80
C PHE A 16 -9.74 -5.68 -6.46
N ASP A 17 -10.72 -6.28 -5.78
CA ASP A 17 -12.10 -6.36 -6.25
C ASP A 17 -12.74 -4.97 -6.43
N ASN A 18 -12.17 -3.94 -5.79
CA ASN A 18 -12.57 -2.54 -5.90
C ASN A 18 -11.65 -1.69 -6.80
N ASP A 19 -10.79 -2.33 -7.62
CA ASP A 19 -9.82 -1.69 -8.51
C ASP A 19 -8.82 -0.76 -7.79
N ILE A 20 -8.41 -1.12 -6.57
CA ILE A 20 -7.39 -0.41 -5.79
C ILE A 20 -6.10 -1.22 -5.74
N LYS A 21 -5.03 -0.67 -6.30
CA LYS A 21 -3.69 -1.26 -6.29
C LYS A 21 -2.68 -0.29 -5.69
N ILE A 22 -1.83 -0.79 -4.81
CA ILE A 22 -0.76 -0.03 -4.15
C ILE A 22 0.56 -0.73 -4.47
N TYR A 23 1.49 0.00 -5.07
CA TYR A 23 2.77 -0.54 -5.49
C TYR A 23 3.88 0.51 -5.43
N PRO A 24 5.14 0.10 -5.20
CA PRO A 24 6.26 0.99 -5.32
C PRO A 24 6.53 1.36 -6.78
N VAL A 25 6.95 2.61 -7.01
CA VAL A 25 7.42 3.13 -8.29
C VAL A 25 8.78 3.79 -8.10
N ILE A 26 9.62 3.73 -9.14
CA ILE A 26 10.93 4.37 -9.13
C ILE A 26 10.76 5.89 -9.10
N TYR A 27 11.36 6.54 -8.11
CA TYR A 27 11.48 7.99 -8.06
C TYR A 27 12.83 8.43 -8.66
N ASP A 28 13.92 7.83 -8.17
CA ASP A 28 15.26 8.01 -8.70
C ASP A 28 16.08 6.70 -8.56
N LYS A 29 17.39 6.77 -8.84
CA LYS A 29 18.31 5.62 -8.79
C LYS A 29 18.37 4.91 -7.42
N ASN A 30 18.04 5.59 -6.34
CA ASN A 30 18.16 5.11 -4.97
C ASN A 30 16.82 5.03 -4.24
N HIS A 31 15.79 5.75 -4.70
CA HIS A 31 14.54 5.93 -3.97
C HIS A 31 13.32 5.43 -4.75
N LEU A 32 12.36 4.90 -3.99
CA LEU A 32 11.02 4.53 -4.44
C LEU A 32 9.98 5.44 -3.79
N GLN A 33 8.85 5.60 -4.45
CA GLN A 33 7.61 6.15 -3.89
C GLN A 33 6.50 5.11 -3.97
N LEU A 34 5.50 5.21 -3.09
CA LEU A 34 4.29 4.42 -3.24
C LEU A 34 3.31 5.14 -4.18
N GLU A 35 2.75 4.40 -5.12
CA GLU A 35 1.66 4.84 -5.98
C GLU A 35 0.40 4.04 -5.66
N ILE A 36 -0.70 4.75 -5.45
CA ILE A 36 -2.04 4.18 -5.31
C ILE A 36 -2.75 4.43 -6.63
N ASN A 37 -3.21 3.35 -7.27
CA ASN A 37 -4.06 3.39 -8.45
C ASN A 37 -5.47 2.97 -8.05
N TYR A 38 -6.44 3.86 -8.22
CA TYR A 38 -7.86 3.58 -8.01
C TYR A 38 -8.63 3.80 -9.31
N LYS A 39 -9.15 2.72 -9.90
CA LYS A 39 -9.91 2.79 -11.17
C LYS A 39 -9.20 3.60 -12.27
N GLY A 40 -7.88 3.41 -12.39
CA GLY A 40 -7.03 4.12 -13.35
C GLY A 40 -6.53 5.50 -12.89
N LYS A 41 -7.10 6.07 -11.81
CA LYS A 41 -6.63 7.33 -11.23
C LYS A 41 -5.46 7.06 -10.30
N LYS A 42 -4.29 7.56 -10.67
CA LYS A 42 -3.03 7.35 -9.94
C LYS A 42 -2.74 8.54 -9.03
N LYS A 43 -2.33 8.25 -7.80
CA LYS A 43 -1.80 9.23 -6.84
C LYS A 43 -0.53 8.70 -6.21
N ARG A 44 0.52 9.51 -6.24
CA ARG A 44 1.80 9.20 -5.58
C ARG A 44 1.83 9.75 -4.17
N GLY A 45 2.42 8.97 -3.26
CA GLY A 45 2.80 9.42 -1.94
C GLY A 45 3.99 10.39 -1.99
N GLN A 46 4.17 11.14 -0.92
CA GLN A 46 5.30 12.06 -0.77
C GLN A 46 6.52 11.40 -0.11
N GLU A 47 6.31 10.29 0.60
CA GLU A 47 7.38 9.58 1.29
C GLU A 47 8.30 8.87 0.29
N LEU A 48 9.61 9.04 0.48
CA LEU A 48 10.65 8.35 -0.26
C LEU A 48 11.18 7.18 0.57
N TYR A 49 11.38 6.04 -0.07
CA TYR A 49 11.96 4.85 0.54
C TYR A 49 13.27 4.52 -0.17
N ASN A 50 14.36 4.39 0.58
CA ASN A 50 15.61 3.91 0.02
C ASN A 50 15.45 2.44 -0.42
N GLN A 51 15.77 2.15 -1.68
CA GLN A 51 15.61 0.83 -2.29
C GLN A 51 16.36 -0.27 -1.54
N LYS A 52 17.49 0.05 -0.92
CA LYS A 52 18.37 -0.92 -0.25
C LYS A 52 18.06 -1.08 1.23
N THR A 53 17.72 0.01 1.91
CA THR A 53 17.59 0.00 3.38
C THR A 53 16.15 -0.05 3.87
N ASP A 54 15.19 0.43 3.09
CA ASP A 54 13.83 0.69 3.57
C ASP A 54 12.80 -0.34 3.08
N GLN A 55 13.24 -1.45 2.50
CA GLN A 55 12.34 -2.47 1.93
C GLN A 55 11.29 -2.93 2.94
N LYS A 56 11.69 -3.26 4.18
CA LYS A 56 10.76 -3.71 5.22
C LYS A 56 9.76 -2.62 5.62
N LYS A 57 10.23 -1.38 5.81
CA LYS A 57 9.40 -0.21 6.15
C LYS A 57 8.36 0.06 5.05
N MET A 58 8.78 -0.03 3.79
CA MET A 58 7.91 0.14 2.64
C MET A 58 6.84 -0.95 2.56
N GLN A 59 7.21 -2.22 2.75
CA GLN A 59 6.26 -3.34 2.76
C GLN A 59 5.23 -3.21 3.89
N GLN A 60 5.68 -2.81 5.09
CA GLN A 60 4.78 -2.50 6.21
C GLN A 60 3.79 -1.41 5.83
N LYS A 61 4.27 -0.30 5.25
CA LYS A 61 3.40 0.80 4.83
C LYS A 61 2.37 0.38 3.78
N ILE A 62 2.76 -0.46 2.81
CA ILE A 62 1.84 -1.02 1.81
C ILE A 62 0.74 -1.81 2.51
N GLY A 63 1.10 -2.70 3.45
CA GLY A 63 0.14 -3.46 4.25
C GLY A 63 -0.83 -2.57 5.04
N ASP A 64 -0.31 -1.56 5.73
CA ASP A 64 -1.12 -0.60 6.51
C ASP A 64 -2.11 0.16 5.60
N LEU A 65 -1.67 0.58 4.41
CA LEU A 65 -2.54 1.27 3.47
C LEU A 65 -3.66 0.37 2.95
N TYR A 66 -3.34 -0.88 2.60
CA TYR A 66 -4.36 -1.85 2.19
C TYR A 66 -5.36 -2.10 3.31
N TYR A 67 -4.91 -2.28 4.55
CA TYR A 67 -5.78 -2.47 5.71
C TYR A 67 -6.71 -1.28 5.94
N HIS A 68 -6.17 -0.06 5.99
CA HIS A 68 -6.98 1.14 6.21
C HIS A 68 -7.99 1.41 5.09
N ILE A 69 -7.67 1.05 3.86
CA ILE A 69 -8.60 1.17 2.74
C ILE A 69 -9.68 0.09 2.85
N SER A 70 -9.31 -1.18 3.11
CA SER A 70 -10.30 -2.25 3.23
C SER A 70 -11.27 -1.99 4.36
N GLU A 71 -10.81 -1.50 5.52
CA GLU A 71 -11.69 -1.15 6.64
C GLU A 71 -12.74 -0.10 6.24
N LYS A 72 -12.41 0.84 5.36
CA LYS A 72 -13.36 1.85 4.87
C LYS A 72 -14.35 1.29 3.88
N LEU A 73 -13.97 0.27 3.11
CA LEU A 73 -14.84 -0.39 2.14
C LEU A 73 -15.81 -1.37 2.80
N THR A 74 -15.41 -2.01 3.90
CA THR A 74 -16.22 -3.04 4.58
C THR A 74 -17.08 -2.50 5.72
N LYS A 75 -16.79 -1.30 6.25
CA LYS A 75 -17.62 -0.64 7.28
C LYS A 75 -18.78 0.18 6.70
N CYS A 76 -19.27 -0.18 5.51
CA CYS A 76 -20.49 0.38 4.91
C CYS A 76 -21.64 -0.64 4.99
#